data_AF-A0A3P6AA99-F1
#
_entry.id   AF-A0A3P6AA99-F1
#
_cell.length_a   1.000
_cell.length_b   1.000
_cell.length_c   1.000
_cell.angle_alpha   90.00
_cell.angle_beta   90.00
_cell.angle_gamma   90.00
#
_symmetry.space_group_name_H-M   'P 1'
#
loop_
_entity.id
_entity.type
_entity.pdbx_description
1 polymer ?
#
loop_
_entity_poly.entity_id
_entity_poly.type
_entity_poly.pdbx_seq_one_letter_code
_entity_poly.pdbx_strand_id
1 'polypeptide(L)'
;TYGTGFVKRGTKFTVTDDLIVTARAGPALVTTKKSNSTFSILKKLKGQADDMEVQVISISSAEALNLLKASLVTCSALSSAFRSLLVKEDRSNPISKRLKIET
;
A
#
# COMPACT_ATOMS: atom_id res chain seq x y z
N THR A 1 -4.81 9.68 -32.95
CA THR A 1 -5.39 10.75 -32.11
C THR A 1 -5.05 10.47 -30.66
N TYR A 2 -3.99 11.07 -30.13
CA TYR A 2 -3.56 10.85 -28.75
C TYR A 2 -4.44 11.72 -27.84
N GLY A 3 -5.45 11.09 -27.23
CA GLY A 3 -6.39 11.77 -26.35
C GLY A 3 -5.67 12.38 -25.16
N THR A 4 -5.88 13.67 -24.96
CA THR A 4 -5.44 14.41 -23.78
C THR A 4 -6.14 13.82 -22.54
N GLY A 5 -5.35 13.23 -21.64
CA GLY A 5 -5.87 12.53 -20.47
C GLY A 5 -6.18 13.49 -19.33
N PHE A 6 -7.43 13.98 -19.26
CA PHE A 6 -7.91 14.67 -18.06
C PHE A 6 -8.60 13.67 -17.12
N VAL A 7 -8.15 13.61 -15.87
CA VAL A 7 -8.79 12.80 -14.82
C VAL A 7 -9.65 13.70 -13.93
N LYS A 8 -10.83 13.23 -13.56
CA LYS A 8 -11.73 13.98 -12.70
C LYS A 8 -11.09 14.19 -11.33
N ARG A 9 -11.18 15.41 -10.78
CA ARG A 9 -10.72 15.73 -9.42
C ARG A 9 -11.33 14.75 -8.41
N GLY A 10 -10.49 14.21 -7.52
CA GLY A 10 -10.91 13.25 -6.50
C GLY A 10 -11.03 11.80 -6.99
N THR A 11 -10.64 11.50 -8.24
CA THR A 11 -10.48 10.12 -8.70
C THR A 11 -9.36 9.46 -7.89
N LYS A 12 -9.66 8.30 -7.31
CA LYS A 12 -8.67 7.50 -6.60
C LYS A 12 -8.22 6.36 -7.51
N PHE A 13 -6.99 5.94 -7.36
CA PHE A 13 -6.45 4.79 -8.08
C PHE A 13 -6.12 3.68 -7.10
N THR A 14 -6.21 2.46 -7.58
CA THR A 14 -5.63 1.30 -6.94
C THR A 14 -4.41 0.93 -7.77
N VAL A 15 -3.29 0.69 -7.09
CA VAL A 15 -2.04 0.22 -7.70
C VAL A 15 -1.72 -1.11 -7.05
N THR A 16 -1.41 -2.10 -7.89
CA THR A 16 -1.00 -3.45 -7.48
C THR A 16 0.51 -3.52 -7.32
N ASP A 17 1.02 -4.61 -6.73
CA ASP A 17 2.44 -4.76 -6.37
C ASP A 17 3.38 -4.68 -7.59
N ASP A 18 2.91 -5.11 -8.75
CA ASP A 18 3.54 -5.03 -10.08
C ASP A 18 3.23 -3.71 -10.83
N LEU A 19 2.71 -2.70 -10.12
CA LEU A 19 2.42 -1.35 -10.62
C LEU A 19 1.32 -1.25 -11.68
N ILE A 20 0.43 -2.24 -11.75
CA ILE A 20 -0.77 -2.11 -12.59
C ILE A 20 -1.75 -1.13 -11.93
N VAL A 21 -2.01 -0.03 -12.62
CA VAL A 21 -2.90 1.05 -12.17
C VAL A 21 -4.33 0.78 -12.64
N THR A 22 -5.28 0.74 -11.70
CA THR A 22 -6.72 0.67 -11.97
C THR A 22 -7.44 1.87 -11.37
N ALA A 23 -8.20 2.60 -12.18
CA ALA A 23 -9.01 3.71 -11.69
C ALA A 23 -10.18 3.20 -10.82
N ARG A 24 -10.40 3.85 -9.67
CA ARG A 24 -11.64 3.69 -8.90
C ARG A 24 -12.60 4.78 -9.34
N ALA A 25 -13.71 4.39 -9.97
CA ALA A 25 -14.78 5.31 -10.31
C ALA A 25 -15.18 6.10 -9.06
N GLY A 26 -15.07 7.42 -9.13
CA GLY A 26 -15.46 8.32 -8.03
C GLY A 26 -16.97 8.30 -7.77
N PRO A 27 -17.46 9.01 -6.73
CA PRO A 27 -18.86 8.97 -6.29
C PRO A 27 -19.89 9.48 -7.33
N ALA A 28 -19.45 9.96 -8.50
CA ALA A 28 -20.32 10.50 -9.54
C ALA A 28 -20.72 9.47 -10.62
N LEU A 29 -20.28 8.21 -10.53
CA LEU A 29 -20.70 7.13 -11.44
C LEU A 29 -21.17 5.93 -10.63
N VAL A 30 -22.26 6.14 -9.87
CA VAL A 30 -23.24 5.08 -9.57
C VAL A 30 -23.93 4.74 -10.88
N THR A 31 -23.25 4.05 -11.81
CA THR A 31 -23.91 3.52 -13.04
C THR A 31 -23.11 2.49 -13.83
N THR A 32 -21.96 2.01 -13.35
CA THR A 32 -21.34 0.80 -13.92
C THR A 32 -21.02 -0.19 -12.82
N LYS A 33 -21.61 -1.38 -12.93
CA LYS A 33 -21.46 -2.54 -12.04
C LYS A 33 -20.00 -3.02 -11.97
N LYS A 34 -19.14 -2.30 -11.25
CA LYS A 34 -17.83 -2.73 -10.71
C LYS A 34 -17.23 -1.56 -9.91
N SER A 35 -17.98 -1.08 -8.91
CA SER A 35 -17.37 -0.26 -7.87
C SER A 35 -16.43 -1.16 -7.08
N ASN A 36 -15.14 -1.15 -7.45
CA ASN A 36 -14.08 -1.76 -6.66
C ASN A 36 -13.80 -0.87 -5.43
N SER A 37 -14.81 -0.69 -4.59
CA SER A 37 -14.66 -0.12 -3.25
C SER A 37 -13.59 -0.91 -2.52
N THR A 38 -12.79 -0.27 -1.65
CA THR A 38 -11.80 -0.95 -0.80
C THR A 38 -12.42 -2.19 -0.15
N PHE A 39 -13.67 -2.10 0.31
CA PHE A 39 -14.46 -3.21 0.85
C PHE A 39 -14.66 -4.40 -0.10
N SER A 40 -14.82 -4.17 -1.40
CA SER A 40 -14.96 -5.27 -2.39
C SER A 40 -13.64 -5.98 -2.68
N ILE A 41 -12.51 -5.28 -2.58
CA ILE A 41 -11.17 -5.86 -2.67
C ILE A 41 -10.93 -6.71 -1.41
N LEU A 42 -11.24 -6.16 -0.23
CA LEU A 42 -11.20 -6.89 1.04
C LEU A 42 -12.10 -8.14 1.03
N LYS A 43 -13.31 -8.04 0.46
CA LYS A 43 -14.24 -9.17 0.34
C LYS A 43 -13.75 -10.25 -0.63
N LYS A 44 -12.91 -9.93 -1.61
CA LYS A 44 -12.24 -10.93 -2.45
C LYS A 44 -11.11 -11.66 -1.71
N LEU A 45 -10.52 -10.99 -0.72
CA LEU A 45 -9.48 -11.54 0.18
C LEU A 45 -10.10 -12.22 1.41
N LYS A 46 -11.37 -12.64 1.32
CA LYS A 46 -12.29 -13.06 2.41
C LYS A 46 -11.76 -14.11 3.41
N GLY A 47 -10.62 -14.76 3.15
CA GLY A 47 -9.97 -15.65 4.11
C GLY A 47 -9.04 -14.96 5.10
N GLN A 48 -8.65 -13.69 4.89
CA GLN A 48 -7.63 -12.99 5.68
C GLN A 48 -8.05 -11.56 6.09
N ALA A 49 -9.33 -11.23 6.07
CA ALA A 49 -9.78 -9.88 6.40
C ALA A 49 -9.39 -9.45 7.84
N ASP A 50 -9.35 -10.39 8.79
CA ASP A 50 -8.90 -10.14 10.17
C ASP A 50 -7.37 -9.97 10.29
N ASP A 51 -6.61 -10.43 9.29
CA ASP A 51 -5.13 -10.34 9.22
C ASP A 51 -4.66 -9.17 8.33
N MET A 52 -5.58 -8.36 7.81
CA MET A 52 -5.27 -7.23 6.96
C MET A 52 -5.15 -5.91 7.74
N GLU A 53 -4.02 -5.22 7.57
CA GLU A 53 -3.78 -3.89 8.10
C GLU A 53 -3.84 -2.82 7.02
N VAL A 54 -4.47 -1.68 7.33
CA VAL A 54 -4.44 -0.49 6.48
C VAL A 54 -3.41 0.49 7.02
N GLN A 55 -2.37 0.76 6.24
CA GLN A 55 -1.33 1.72 6.60
C GLN A 55 -1.35 2.93 5.67
N VAL A 56 -1.16 4.12 6.25
CA VAL A 56 -0.94 5.35 5.49
C VAL A 56 0.56 5.57 5.38
N ILE A 57 1.09 5.53 4.17
CA ILE A 57 2.51 5.69 3.89
C ILE A 57 2.73 7.07 3.28
N SER A 58 3.69 7.82 3.82
CA SER A 58 4.19 9.04 3.20
C SER A 58 5.35 8.68 2.28
N ILE A 59 5.32 9.15 1.03
CA ILE A 59 6.36 8.85 0.04
C ILE A 59 7.20 10.12 -0.19
N SER A 60 8.42 10.09 0.30
CA SER A 60 9.50 11.03 0.04
C SER A 60 10.19 10.75 -1.29
N SER A 61 11.08 11.66 -1.71
CA SER A 61 11.88 11.47 -2.92
C SER A 61 12.76 10.21 -2.87
N ALA A 62 13.28 9.85 -1.70
CA ALA A 62 14.11 8.64 -1.55
C ALA A 62 13.29 7.36 -1.78
N GLU A 63 12.08 7.32 -1.23
CA GLU A 63 11.17 6.17 -1.36
C GLU A 63 10.63 6.06 -2.80
N ALA A 64 10.35 7.19 -3.45
CA ALA A 64 9.99 7.23 -4.87
C ALA A 64 11.12 6.70 -5.77
N LEU A 65 12.37 7.06 -5.48
CA LEU A 65 13.53 6.54 -6.23
C LEU A 65 13.71 5.03 -6.00
N ASN A 66 13.51 4.55 -4.77
CA ASN A 66 13.54 3.12 -4.47
C ASN A 66 12.43 2.36 -5.20
N LEU A 67 11.23 2.94 -5.30
CA LEU A 67 10.13 2.38 -6.08
C LEU A 67 10.47 2.28 -7.57
N LEU A 68 11.07 3.33 -8.14
CA LEU A 68 11.51 3.30 -9.52
C LEU A 68 12.56 2.20 -9.76
N LYS A 69 13.58 2.11 -8.90
CA LYS A 69 14.58 1.04 -8.98
C LYS A 69 13.94 -0.34 -8.91
N ALA A 70 13.03 -0.56 -7.95
CA ALA A 70 12.33 -1.83 -7.79
C ALA A 70 11.46 -2.19 -9.00
N SER A 71 10.84 -1.21 -9.66
CA SER A 71 10.02 -1.40 -10.86
C SER A 71 10.78 -1.96 -12.06
N LEU A 72 12.08 -1.68 -12.13
CA LEU A 72 12.93 -2.10 -13.24
C LEU A 72 13.51 -3.50 -13.06
N VAL A 73 13.53 -4.01 -11.82
CA VAL A 73 14.24 -5.25 -11.47
C VAL A 73 13.34 -6.30 -10.80
N THR A 74 12.09 -5.97 -10.47
CA THR A 74 11.15 -6.88 -9.81
C THR A 74 9.73 -6.74 -10.33
N CYS A 75 8.94 -7.82 -10.22
CA CYS A 75 7.47 -7.78 -10.36
C CYS A 75 6.75 -7.49 -9.03
N SER A 76 7.50 -7.23 -7.96
CA SER A 76 6.98 -6.97 -6.61
C SER A 76 7.48 -5.62 -6.10
N ALA A 77 7.24 -4.59 -6.91
CA ALA A 77 7.88 -3.29 -6.76
C ALA A 77 7.41 -2.54 -5.51
N LEU A 78 6.10 -2.52 -5.21
CA LEU A 78 5.59 -1.82 -4.02
C LEU A 78 6.13 -2.46 -2.73
N SER A 79 6.06 -3.79 -2.64
CA SER A 79 6.50 -4.56 -1.48
C SER A 79 8.00 -4.46 -1.29
N SER A 80 8.79 -4.49 -2.36
CA SER A 80 10.24 -4.32 -2.30
C SER A 80 10.65 -2.91 -1.87
N ALA A 81 10.03 -1.89 -2.46
CA ALA A 81 10.38 -0.50 -2.23
C ALA A 81 9.96 0.03 -0.85
N PHE A 82 8.80 -0.42 -0.36
CA PHE A 82 8.23 0.06 0.89
C PHE A 82 8.37 -0.93 2.05
N ARG A 83 9.09 -2.05 1.86
CA ARG A 83 9.25 -3.08 2.89
C ARG A 83 9.66 -2.51 4.24
N SER A 84 10.63 -1.61 4.26
CA SER A 84 11.14 -0.96 5.47
C SER A 84 10.13 -0.05 6.17
N LEU A 85 9.12 0.44 5.45
CA LEU A 85 8.05 1.28 5.97
C LEU A 85 6.89 0.46 6.55
N LEU A 86 6.80 -0.81 6.15
CA LEU A 86 5.75 -1.74 6.55
C LEU A 86 6.12 -2.60 7.76
N VAL A 87 7.41 -2.68 8.11
CA VAL A 87 7.85 -3.43 9.29
C VAL A 87 7.34 -2.72 10.55
N LYS A 88 6.36 -3.33 11.21
CA LYS A 88 6.03 -3.03 12.60
C LYS A 88 7.29 -3.26 13.42
N GLU A 89 7.81 -2.20 14.05
CA GLU A 89 8.75 -2.40 15.13
C GLU A 89 8.01 -3.20 16.21
N ASP A 90 8.40 -4.46 16.41
CA ASP A 90 8.07 -5.17 17.65
C ASP A 90 8.80 -4.42 18.76
N ARG A 91 8.16 -3.38 19.29
CA ARG A 91 8.47 -2.83 20.62
C ARG A 91 8.07 -3.85 21.66
N SER A 92 8.76 -4.99 21.66
CA SER A 92 8.90 -5.83 22.84
C SER A 92 9.73 -5.04 23.86
N ASN A 93 9.01 -4.22 24.62
CA ASN A 93 9.27 -3.71 25.97
C ASN A 93 10.75 -3.52 26.41
N PRO A 94 11.21 -2.28 26.73
CA PRO A 94 12.52 -2.06 27.34
C PRO A 94 12.51 -2.41 28.85
N ILE A 95 12.34 -3.69 29.18
CA ILE A 95 12.62 -4.23 30.52
C ILE A 95 13.63 -5.39 30.39
N SER A 96 14.82 -5.05 29.90
CA SER A 96 16.06 -5.69 30.35
C SER A 96 16.97 -4.60 30.91
N LYS A 97 16.43 -3.78 31.83
CA LYS A 97 17.26 -3.08 32.80
C LYS A 97 17.78 -4.13 33.77
N ARG A 98 19.10 -4.32 33.76
CA ARG A 98 19.90 -4.72 34.92
C ARG A 98 19.46 -6.02 35.61
N LEU A 99 20.05 -7.14 35.19
CA LEU A 99 20.45 -8.14 36.17
C LEU A 99 21.70 -7.60 36.87
N LYS A 100 21.50 -6.87 37.97
CA LYS A 100 22.52 -6.67 38.98
C LYS A 100 22.40 -7.84 39.96
N ILE A 101 23.35 -8.76 39.87
CA ILE A 101 23.73 -9.76 40.88
C ILE A 101 25.23 -9.94 40.60
N GLU A 102 26.23 -9.52 41.38
CA GLU A 102 26.39 -9.33 42.83
C GLU A 102 25.63 -10.35 43.66
N THR A 103 26.14 -11.57 43.68
CA THR A 103 26.69 -12.19 44.90
C THR A 103 27.82 -13.13 44.50
#